data_AF-A0A847G7Y5-F1
#
_entry.id   AF-A0A847G7Y5-F1
#
_cell.length_a   1.000
_cell.length_b   1.000
_cell.length_c   1.000
_cell.angle_alpha   90.00
_cell.angle_beta   90.00
_cell.angle_gamma   90.00
#
_symmetry.space_group_name_H-M   'P 1'
#
loop_
_entity.id
_entity.type
_entity.pdbx_description
1 polymer ?
#
loop_
_entity_poly.entity_id
_entity_poly.type
_entity_poly.pdbx_seq_one_letter_code
_entity_poly.pdbx_strand_id
1 'polypeptide(L)'
;MYVGRIVSVARTEDGRLCATYRVSSRSFPNRTAVIGGDKVSIVPKQGHEMDVYKNPYIAYNCVRIVCNGDVAVVTNGSQTDTIAEKIDQGMPARDAIALASLALDYEKDSY
;
A
#
# COMPACT_ATOMS: atom_id res chain seq x y z
N MET A 1 -2.72 4.72 -22.52
CA MET A 1 -3.46 4.72 -21.24
C MET A 1 -2.52 4.27 -20.13
N TYR A 2 -2.19 5.14 -19.17
CA TYR A 2 -1.30 4.84 -18.03
C TYR A 2 -1.85 5.51 -16.78
N VAL A 3 -2.22 4.71 -15.79
CA VAL A 3 -2.86 5.17 -14.54
C VAL A 3 -1.96 4.98 -13.31
N GLY A 4 -0.71 4.53 -13.51
CA GLY A 4 0.23 4.33 -12.42
C GLY A 4 -0.15 3.16 -11.50
N ARG A 5 -0.12 3.41 -10.19
CA ARG A 5 -0.43 2.42 -9.15
C ARG A 5 -1.95 2.35 -8.96
N ILE A 6 -2.49 1.14 -8.85
CA ILE A 6 -3.94 0.89 -8.83
C ILE A 6 -4.28 0.12 -7.57
N VAL A 7 -5.31 0.58 -6.87
CA VAL A 7 -5.98 -0.12 -5.77
C VAL A 7 -7.41 -0.43 -6.22
N SER A 8 -7.90 -1.63 -5.91
CA SER A 8 -9.32 -1.95 -6.03
C SER A 8 -9.77 -2.68 -4.78
N VAL A 9 -10.96 -2.36 -4.29
CA VAL A 9 -11.64 -3.03 -3.18
C VAL A 9 -13.01 -3.48 -3.66
N ALA A 10 -13.39 -4.70 -3.30
CA ALA A 10 -14.62 -5.33 -3.77
C ALA A 10 -15.16 -6.31 -2.74
N ARG A 11 -16.42 -6.69 -2.94
CA ARG A 11 -17.01 -7.88 -2.32
C ARG A 11 -17.33 -8.86 -3.44
N THR A 12 -16.86 -10.09 -3.30
CA THR A 12 -17.15 -11.18 -4.23
C THR A 12 -18.62 -11.62 -4.08
N GLU A 13 -19.14 -12.36 -5.06
CA GLU A 13 -20.54 -12.83 -5.05
C GLU A 13 -20.86 -13.72 -3.85
N ASP A 14 -19.87 -14.49 -3.36
CA ASP A 14 -20.00 -15.34 -2.16
C ASP A 14 -19.81 -14.57 -0.84
N GLY A 15 -19.73 -13.23 -0.89
CA GLY A 15 -19.70 -12.37 0.27
C GLY A 15 -18.31 -12.08 0.85
N ARG A 16 -17.24 -12.70 0.33
CA ARG A 16 -15.87 -12.41 0.81
C ARG A 16 -15.40 -11.04 0.37
N LEU A 17 -14.72 -10.33 1.27
CA LEU A 17 -14.00 -9.10 0.96
C LEU A 17 -12.77 -9.42 0.11
N CYS A 18 -12.52 -8.61 -0.91
CA CYS A 18 -11.38 -8.73 -1.80
C CYS A 18 -10.73 -7.36 -1.99
N ALA A 19 -9.42 -7.33 -2.01
CA ALA A 19 -8.66 -6.14 -2.39
C ALA A 19 -7.51 -6.55 -3.30
N THR A 20 -7.19 -5.68 -4.26
CA THR A 20 -6.10 -5.90 -5.20
C THR A 20 -5.22 -4.65 -5.25
N TYR A 21 -3.93 -4.89 -5.41
CA TYR A 21 -2.95 -3.84 -5.62
C TYR A 21 -2.08 -4.18 -6.82
N ARG A 22 -1.85 -3.19 -7.68
CA ARG A 22 -0.99 -3.32 -8.85
C ARG A 22 -0.04 -2.13 -8.95
N VAL A 23 1.24 -2.44 -9.05
CA VAL A 23 2.26 -1.48 -9.48
C VAL A 23 2.32 -1.47 -11.00
N SER A 24 2.06 -0.31 -11.61
CA SER A 24 2.50 -0.02 -12.97
C SER A 24 3.49 1.13 -12.92
N SER A 25 4.68 0.96 -13.48
CA SER A 25 5.75 1.95 -13.41
C SER A 25 6.60 1.94 -14.68
N ARG A 26 6.97 3.13 -15.13
CA ARG A 26 7.92 3.33 -16.24
C ARG A 26 9.34 3.54 -15.73
N SER A 27 9.51 4.43 -14.75
CA SER A 27 10.82 4.84 -14.24
C SER A 27 11.44 3.85 -13.26
N PHE A 28 10.62 3.09 -12.52
CA PHE A 28 11.08 2.10 -11.53
C PHE A 28 10.39 0.74 -11.75
N PRO A 29 10.69 0.03 -12.85
CA PRO A 29 10.06 -1.25 -13.18
C PRO A 29 10.64 -2.44 -12.41
N ASN A 30 11.85 -2.31 -11.84
CA ASN A 30 12.57 -3.40 -11.17
C ASN A 30 12.13 -3.60 -9.73
N ARG A 31 10.84 -3.89 -9.54
CA ARG A 31 10.24 -4.14 -8.23
C ARG A 31 9.40 -5.41 -8.24
N THR A 32 9.19 -5.98 -7.06
CA THR A 32 8.37 -7.16 -6.85
C THR A 32 7.54 -7.00 -5.58
N ALA A 33 6.40 -7.69 -5.54
CA ALA A 33 5.67 -7.91 -4.31
C ALA A 33 6.31 -9.08 -3.55
N VAL A 34 6.50 -8.92 -2.25
CA VAL A 34 6.97 -9.97 -1.33
C VAL A 34 5.90 -10.15 -0.26
N ILE A 35 5.46 -11.40 -0.09
CA ILE A 35 4.48 -11.76 0.94
C ILE A 35 5.23 -11.95 2.26
N GLY A 36 4.78 -11.26 3.30
CA GLY A 36 5.14 -11.48 4.71
C GLY A 36 3.89 -11.82 5.52
N GLY A 37 4.06 -12.37 6.72
CA GLY A 37 2.95 -12.97 7.50
C GLY A 37 1.63 -12.20 7.47
N ASP A 38 1.64 -10.91 7.88
CA ASP A 38 0.48 -10.02 7.94
C ASP A 38 0.53 -8.88 6.91
N LYS A 39 1.39 -8.99 5.88
CA LYS A 39 1.66 -7.87 4.97
C LYS A 39 2.14 -8.29 3.59
N VAL A 40 1.98 -7.39 2.62
CA VAL A 40 2.64 -7.51 1.32
C VAL A 40 3.46 -6.24 1.08
N SER A 41 4.74 -6.41 0.82
CA SER A 41 5.68 -5.32 0.59
C SER A 41 6.06 -5.22 -0.88
N ILE A 42 6.04 -4.01 -1.42
CA ILE A 42 6.68 -3.69 -2.70
C ILE A 42 8.13 -3.34 -2.40
N VAL A 43 9.06 -4.09 -2.98
CA VAL A 43 10.50 -3.90 -2.79
C VAL A 43 11.23 -3.93 -4.14
N PRO A 44 12.41 -3.31 -4.25
CA PRO A 44 13.27 -3.50 -5.40
C PRO A 44 13.66 -4.98 -5.57
N LYS A 45 13.83 -5.40 -6.82
CA LYS A 45 14.41 -6.71 -7.13
C LYS A 45 15.90 -6.73 -6.76
N GLN A 46 16.46 -7.93 -6.67
CA GLN A 46 17.90 -8.11 -6.45
C GLN A 46 18.73 -7.31 -7.47
N GLY A 47 19.74 -6.58 -7.00
CA GLY A 47 20.58 -5.69 -7.81
C GLY A 47 20.02 -4.28 -8.02
N HIS A 48 18.82 -3.98 -7.50
CA HIS A 48 18.15 -2.68 -7.58
C HIS A 48 17.87 -2.07 -6.20
N GLU A 49 18.47 -2.60 -5.13
CA GLU A 49 18.22 -2.21 -3.74
C GLU A 49 18.46 -0.72 -3.53
N MET A 50 19.47 -0.16 -4.21
CA MET A 50 19.84 1.25 -4.10
C MET A 50 18.85 2.22 -4.75
N ASP A 51 17.84 1.75 -5.49
CA ASP A 51 16.84 2.62 -6.11
C ASP A 51 15.98 3.36 -5.06
N VAL A 52 15.87 2.84 -3.84
CA VAL A 52 15.14 3.50 -2.74
C VAL A 52 15.75 4.84 -2.34
N TYR A 53 17.06 5.01 -2.54
CA TYR A 53 17.75 6.28 -2.28
C TYR A 53 17.51 7.31 -3.38
N LYS A 54 17.08 6.87 -4.56
CA LYS A 54 16.71 7.76 -5.68
C LYS A 54 15.29 8.27 -5.54
N ASN A 55 14.38 7.44 -5.04
CA ASN A 55 12.99 7.80 -4.84
C ASN A 55 12.41 7.08 -3.61
N PRO A 56 11.97 7.82 -2.57
CA PRO A 56 11.47 7.23 -1.34
C PRO A 56 10.09 6.58 -1.48
N TYR A 57 9.37 6.83 -2.58
CA TYR A 57 8.00 6.37 -2.82
C TYR A 57 7.92 5.05 -3.59
N ILE A 58 9.02 4.26 -3.65
CA ILE A 58 9.06 3.03 -4.46
C ILE A 58 9.05 1.74 -3.63
N ALA A 59 9.33 1.82 -2.33
CA ALA A 59 9.36 0.68 -1.41
C ALA A 59 8.48 0.94 -0.18
N TYR A 60 7.51 0.06 0.07
CA TYR A 60 6.48 0.22 1.12
C TYR A 60 5.68 -1.07 1.28
N ASN A 61 4.95 -1.19 2.39
CA ASN A 61 3.88 -2.17 2.50
C ASN A 61 2.68 -1.70 1.68
N CYS A 62 2.28 -2.44 0.65
CA CYS A 62 1.06 -2.15 -0.11
C CYS A 62 -0.17 -2.83 0.47
N VAL A 63 0.02 -3.86 1.30
CA VAL A 63 -1.04 -4.53 2.07
C VAL A 63 -0.60 -4.68 3.51
N ARG A 64 -1.52 -4.42 4.44
CA ARG A 64 -1.44 -4.83 5.85
C ARG A 64 -2.73 -5.51 6.26
N ILE A 65 -2.62 -6.59 7.02
CA ILE A 65 -3.71 -7.34 7.62
C ILE A 65 -3.67 -7.11 9.13
N VAL A 66 -4.75 -6.56 9.70
CA VAL A 66 -4.82 -6.18 11.12
C VAL A 66 -6.12 -6.69 11.75
N CYS A 67 -6.30 -6.48 13.05
CA CYS A 67 -7.47 -6.96 13.79
C CYS A 67 -7.68 -8.47 13.64
N ASN A 68 -6.61 -9.26 13.85
CA ASN A 68 -6.62 -10.74 13.73
C ASN A 68 -7.11 -11.28 12.37
N GLY A 69 -7.00 -10.50 11.28
CA GLY A 69 -7.41 -10.92 9.95
C GLY A 69 -8.71 -10.32 9.45
N ASP A 70 -9.44 -9.59 10.29
CA ASP A 70 -10.75 -9.03 9.94
C ASP A 70 -10.66 -7.80 9.02
N VAL A 71 -9.51 -7.14 9.01
CA VAL A 71 -9.29 -5.92 8.21
C VAL A 71 -8.06 -6.06 7.32
N ALA A 72 -8.26 -5.77 6.03
CA ALA A 72 -7.19 -5.59 5.06
C ALA A 72 -7.10 -4.11 4.64
N VAL A 73 -5.92 -3.51 4.82
CA VAL A 73 -5.60 -2.15 4.37
C VAL A 73 -4.73 -2.25 3.13
N VAL A 74 -5.12 -1.58 2.05
CA VAL A 74 -4.41 -1.63 0.76
C VAL A 74 -4.22 -0.23 0.20
N THR A 75 -2.97 0.21 0.03
CA THR A 75 -2.64 1.56 -0.47
C THR A 75 -1.37 1.56 -1.34
N ASN A 76 -1.03 2.72 -1.91
CA ASN A 76 0.10 2.88 -2.84
C ASN A 76 1.40 3.40 -2.23
N GLY A 77 1.51 3.48 -0.90
CA GLY A 77 2.68 4.03 -0.24
C GLY A 77 2.76 3.62 1.23
N SER A 78 3.64 4.30 1.98
CA SER A 78 3.89 4.03 3.41
C SER A 78 2.68 4.30 4.30
N GLN A 79 1.69 5.06 3.83
CA GLN A 79 0.44 5.31 4.56
C GLN A 79 -0.35 4.03 4.87
N THR A 80 -0.10 2.91 4.17
CA THR A 80 -0.69 1.60 4.52
C THR A 80 -0.44 1.28 6.00
N ASP A 81 0.78 1.50 6.48
CA ASP A 81 1.15 1.17 7.86
C ASP A 81 0.47 2.13 8.85
N THR A 82 0.47 3.43 8.58
CA THR A 82 -0.22 4.43 9.41
C THR A 82 -1.71 4.12 9.55
N ILE A 83 -2.39 3.79 8.45
CA ILE A 83 -3.83 3.48 8.45
C ILE A 83 -4.08 2.17 9.20
N ALA A 84 -3.28 1.13 8.92
CA ALA A 84 -3.41 -0.17 9.55
C ALA A 84 -3.23 -0.10 11.07
N GLU A 85 -2.18 0.58 11.53
CA GLU A 85 -1.91 0.74 12.97
C GLU A 85 -3.01 1.52 13.69
N LYS A 86 -3.59 2.55 13.04
CA LYS A 86 -4.71 3.28 13.63
C LYS A 86 -5.96 2.43 13.74
N ILE A 87 -6.27 1.64 12.72
CA ILE A 87 -7.42 0.72 12.78
C ILE A 87 -7.19 -0.35 13.85
N ASP A 88 -5.98 -0.91 13.96
CA ASP A 88 -5.63 -1.90 14.98
C ASP A 88 -5.75 -1.33 16.41
N GLN A 89 -5.52 -0.02 16.58
CA GLN A 89 -5.76 0.73 17.81
C GLN A 89 -7.23 1.09 18.07
N GLY A 90 -8.16 0.62 17.23
CA GLY A 90 -9.60 0.85 17.38
C GLY A 90 -10.13 2.11 16.71
N MET A 91 -9.34 2.80 15.89
CA MET A 91 -9.82 3.94 15.10
C MET A 91 -10.75 3.48 13.98
N PRO A 92 -11.92 4.12 13.76
CA PRO A 92 -12.76 3.82 12.61
C PRO A 92 -12.02 4.00 11.29
N ALA A 93 -12.25 3.10 10.32
CA ALA A 93 -11.53 3.09 9.04
C ALA A 93 -11.57 4.43 8.29
N ARG A 94 -12.73 5.11 8.30
CA ARG A 94 -12.89 6.46 7.70
C ARG A 94 -11.89 7.45 8.29
N ASP A 95 -11.78 7.47 9.62
CA ASP A 95 -10.96 8.46 10.33
C ASP A 95 -9.47 8.12 10.21
N ALA A 96 -9.11 6.83 10.23
CA ALA A 96 -7.74 6.38 9.99
C ALA A 96 -7.25 6.79 8.60
N ILE A 97 -8.07 6.59 7.56
CA ILE A 97 -7.76 7.00 6.18
C ILE A 97 -7.65 8.52 6.08
N ALA A 98 -8.63 9.26 6.64
CA ALA A 98 -8.64 10.72 6.59
C ALA A 98 -7.42 11.33 7.30
N LEU A 99 -7.10 10.83 8.50
CA LEU A 99 -5.96 11.29 9.28
C LEU A 99 -4.64 11.04 8.53
N ALA A 100 -4.43 9.83 8.03
CA ALA A 100 -3.20 9.49 7.31
C ALA A 100 -3.06 10.32 6.03
N SER A 101 -4.14 10.48 5.27
CA SER A 101 -4.14 11.27 4.03
C SER A 101 -3.87 12.74 4.29
N LEU A 102 -4.46 13.31 5.35
CA LEU A 102 -4.25 14.70 5.73
C LEU A 102 -2.83 14.96 6.25
N ALA A 103 -2.30 14.05 7.07
CA ALA A 103 -1.00 14.23 7.71
C ALA A 103 0.18 13.99 6.76
N LEU A 104 0.07 12.99 5.87
CA LEU A 104 1.13 12.63 4.93
C LEU A 104 1.05 13.39 3.61
N ASP A 105 -0.15 13.86 3.27
CA ASP A 105 -0.43 14.64 2.06
C ASP A 105 -0.01 13.89 0.77
N TYR A 106 -0.04 14.56 -0.38
CA TYR A 106 0.44 14.01 -1.64
C TYR A 106 1.98 13.79 -1.63
N GLU A 107 2.45 12.76 -2.34
CA GLU A 107 3.87 12.49 -2.57
C GLU A 107 4.52 13.67 -3.31
N LYS A 108 5.63 14.21 -2.77
CA LYS A 108 6.35 15.34 -3.39
C LYS A 108 7.30 14.84 -4.49
N ASP A 109 6.77 14.34 -5.58
CA ASP A 109 7.53 13.98 -6.78
C ASP A 109 7.34 15.01 -7.91
N SER A 110 7.61 14.64 -9.16
CA SER A 110 7.49 15.56 -10.30
C SER A 110 6.09 15.59 -10.93
N TYR A 111 5.10 14.94 -10.33
CA TYR A 111 3.71 14.82 -10.78
C TYR A 111 2.73 15.31 -9.70
#